data_AF-A0A2S6Z4J7-F1
#
_entry.id   AF-A0A2S6Z4J7-F1
#
_cell.length_a   1.000
_cell.length_b   1.000
_cell.length_c   1.000
_cell.angle_alpha   90.00
_cell.angle_beta   90.00
_cell.angle_gamma   90.00
#
_symmetry.space_group_name_H-M   'P 1'
#
loop_
_entity.id
_entity.type
_entity.pdbx_description
1 polymer ?
#
loop_
_entity_poly.entity_id
_entity_poly.type
_entity_poly.pdbx_seq_one_letter_code
_entity_poly.pdbx_strand_id
1 'polypeptide(L)' 'MHYSDGHEAILGDTVAIAVAHRGVVVACLDRSEYSLEYPEAEWAYLGRGVLVQTEFGGLIHYPDTGAEHFALVARAGEP' A
#
# COMPACT_ATOMS: atom_id res chain seq x y z
N MET A 1 -0.67 5.27 7.88
CA MET A 1 0.21 5.74 6.77
C MET A 1 -0.60 6.65 5.87
N HIS A 2 -0.09 7.84 5.53
CA HIS A 2 -0.77 8.80 4.66
C HIS A 2 -0.02 8.96 3.34
N TYR A 3 -0.75 9.04 2.24
CA TYR A 3 -0.23 9.45 0.94
C TYR A 3 0.23 10.91 0.98
N SER A 4 0.97 11.32 -0.05
CA SER A 4 1.42 12.71 -0.21
C SER A 4 0.27 13.73 -0.26
N ASP A 5 -0.94 13.29 -0.60
CA ASP A 5 -2.16 14.11 -0.62
C ASP A 5 -2.84 14.22 0.77
N GLY A 6 -2.26 13.63 1.81
CA GLY A 6 -2.82 13.59 3.18
C GLY A 6 -3.91 12.54 3.37
N HIS A 7 -4.37 11.91 2.30
CA HIS A 7 -5.28 10.78 2.31
C HIS A 7 -4.64 9.57 3.03
N GLU A 8 -5.41 8.93 3.92
CA GLU A 8 -4.94 7.70 4.60
C GLU A 8 -4.97 6.51 3.65
N ALA A 9 -3.99 5.60 3.77
CA ALA A 9 -3.93 4.36 3.01
C ALA A 9 -4.87 3.30 3.57
N ILE A 10 -5.73 2.76 2.71
CA ILE A 10 -6.69 1.70 3.01
C ILE A 10 -6.46 0.48 2.12
N LEU A 11 -6.93 -0.68 2.57
CA LEU A 11 -6.91 -1.91 1.78
C LEU A 11 -7.68 -1.73 0.47
N GLY A 12 -7.06 -2.11 -0.65
CA GLY A 12 -7.62 -2.03 -2.00
C GLY A 12 -7.38 -0.71 -2.72
N ASP A 13 -6.72 0.27 -2.10
CA ASP A 13 -6.31 1.50 -2.80
C ASP A 13 -5.35 1.17 -3.94
N THR A 14 -5.56 1.81 -5.09
CA THR A 14 -4.58 1.81 -6.19
C THR A 14 -3.65 3.00 -6.03
N VAL A 15 -2.35 2.73 -6.05
CA VAL A 15 -1.29 3.73 -5.87
C VAL A 15 -0.39 3.77 -7.11
N ALA A 16 0.09 4.95 -7.45
CA ALA A 16 1.15 5.16 -8.42
C ALA A 16 2.49 5.22 -7.70
N ILE A 17 3.46 4.46 -8.20
CA ILE A 17 4.83 4.36 -7.72
C ILE A 17 5.75 4.91 -8.81
N ALA A 18 6.61 5.87 -8.45
CA ALA A 18 7.55 6.49 -9.37
C ALA A 18 6.91 7.04 -10.66
N VAL A 19 5.62 7.44 -10.58
CA VAL A 19 4.78 7.96 -11.68
C VAL A 19 4.43 6.92 -12.77
N ALA A 20 5.30 5.95 -13.03
CA ALA A 20 5.17 5.00 -14.13
C ALA A 20 4.51 3.67 -13.74
N HIS A 21 4.60 3.26 -12.49
CA HIS A 21 4.14 1.96 -12.03
C HIS A 21 2.89 2.08 -11.17
N ARG A 22 2.03 1.07 -11.19
CA ARG A 22 0.89 0.99 -10.27
C ARG A 22 0.99 -0.23 -9.37
N GLY A 23 0.33 -0.12 -8.24
CA GLY A 23 0.11 -1.23 -7.34
C GLY A 23 -1.15 -1.05 -6.54
N VAL A 24 -1.57 -2.12 -5.86
CA VAL A 24 -2.74 -2.13 -4.99
C VAL A 24 -2.28 -2.37 -3.57
N VAL A 25 -2.75 -1.57 -2.62
CA VAL A 25 -2.50 -1.77 -1.20
C VAL A 25 -3.21 -3.04 -0.74
N VAL A 26 -2.47 -4.02 -0.26
CA VAL A 26 -2.99 -5.32 0.22
C VAL A 26 -2.80 -5.53 1.71
N ALA A 27 -2.01 -4.68 2.37
CA ALA A 27 -1.95 -4.62 3.83
C ALA A 27 -1.51 -3.22 4.30
N CYS A 28 -2.06 -2.74 5.40
CA CYS A 28 -1.68 -1.52 6.10
C CYS A 28 -1.23 -1.90 7.51
N LEU A 29 0.08 -1.95 7.70
CA LEU A 29 0.71 -2.39 8.96
C LEU A 29 0.50 -1.39 10.08
N ASP A 30 0.42 -0.10 9.73
CA ASP A 30 0.16 0.99 10.67
C ASP A 30 -1.21 0.87 11.35
N ARG A 31 -2.18 0.22 10.68
CA ARG A 31 -3.55 0.01 11.17
C ARG A 31 -3.86 -1.45 11.51
N SER A 32 -2.88 -2.34 11.43
CA SER A 32 -3.07 -3.79 11.53
C SER A 32 -4.20 -4.30 10.61
N GLU A 33 -4.25 -3.77 9.38
CA GLU A 33 -5.23 -4.18 8.37
C GLU A 33 -4.55 -5.04 7.31
N TYR A 34 -5.13 -6.20 7.06
CA TYR A 34 -4.55 -7.22 6.21
C TYR A 34 -5.62 -7.80 5.30
N SER A 35 -5.33 -7.92 4.01
CA SER A 35 -6.20 -8.67 3.09
C SER A 35 -6.17 -10.16 3.43
N LEU A 36 -7.23 -10.89 3.05
CA LEU A 36 -7.34 -12.33 3.26
C LEU A 36 -6.17 -13.12 2.65
N GLU A 37 -5.64 -12.64 1.52
CA GLU A 37 -4.50 -13.23 0.82
C GLU A 37 -3.14 -12.89 1.47
N TYR A 38 -3.09 -11.89 2.35
CA TYR A 38 -1.86 -11.37 2.96
C TYR A 38 -2.07 -11.19 4.47
N PRO A 39 -2.18 -12.28 5.25
CA PRO A 39 -2.59 -12.23 6.64
C PRO A 39 -1.54 -11.61 7.56
N GLU A 40 -2.01 -11.05 8.69
CA GLU A 40 -1.16 -10.45 9.73
C GLU A 40 0.00 -11.35 10.17
N ALA A 41 -0.26 -12.64 10.37
CA ALA A 41 0.73 -13.61 10.86
C ALA A 41 1.98 -13.70 9.96
N GLU A 42 1.84 -13.40 8.67
CA GLU A 42 2.95 -13.42 7.72
C GLU A 42 3.62 -12.06 7.58
N TRP A 43 2.95 -10.95 7.88
CA TRP A 43 3.43 -9.61 7.48
C TRP A 43 3.60 -8.63 8.64
N ALA A 44 3.02 -8.90 9.81
CA ALA A 44 3.10 -8.03 10.99
C ALA A 44 4.52 -7.76 11.47
N TYR A 45 5.46 -8.68 11.22
CA TYR A 45 6.85 -8.53 11.64
C TYR A 45 7.55 -7.31 11.01
N LEU A 46 7.01 -6.78 9.90
CA LEU A 46 7.52 -5.57 9.23
C LEU A 46 7.17 -4.28 9.99
N GLY A 47 6.19 -4.33 10.91
CA GLY A 47 5.91 -3.32 11.93
C GLY A 47 5.15 -2.06 11.49
N ARG A 48 5.51 -1.43 10.36
CA ARG A 48 4.88 -0.17 9.90
C ARG A 48 4.82 -0.04 8.38
N GLY A 49 3.97 0.87 7.91
CA GLY A 49 3.83 1.19 6.48
C GLY A 49 2.72 0.39 5.80
N VAL A 50 2.87 0.14 4.51
CA VAL A 50 1.91 -0.63 3.68
C VAL A 50 2.63 -1.69 2.85
N LEU A 51 1.90 -2.74 2.52
CA LEU A 51 2.26 -3.73 1.51
C LEU A 51 1.45 -3.48 0.26
N VAL A 52 2.14 -3.44 -0.86
CA VAL A 52 1.56 -3.12 -2.15
C VAL A 52 1.88 -4.23 -3.12
N GLN A 53 0.84 -4.80 -3.71
CA GLN A 53 0.96 -5.70 -4.83
C GLN A 53 1.16 -4.87 -6.10
N THR A 54 2.37 -4.88 -6.63
CA THR A 54 2.75 -4.13 -7.83
C THR A 54 2.54 -4.95 -9.09
N GLU A 55 2.22 -4.27 -10.19
CA GLU A 55 2.07 -4.92 -11.50
C GLU A 55 3.40 -5.41 -12.08
N PHE A 56 4.53 -4.82 -11.66
CA PHE A 56 5.84 -5.03 -12.30
C PHE A 56 6.72 -6.08 -11.61
N GLY A 57 6.45 -6.42 -10.35
CA GLY A 57 7.39 -7.23 -9.58
C GLY A 57 6.83 -7.98 -8.38
N GLY A 58 5.51 -7.97 -8.17
CA GLY A 58 4.88 -8.64 -7.03
C GLY A 58 4.78 -7.74 -5.80
N LEU A 59 4.90 -8.33 -4.61
CA LEU A 59 4.62 -7.68 -3.34
C LEU A 59 5.82 -6.86 -2.84
N ILE A 60 5.62 -5.56 -2.64
CA ILE A 60 6.64 -4.64 -2.13
C ILE A 60 6.16 -4.02 -0.81
N HIS A 61 7.07 -3.94 0.17
CA HIS A 61 6.84 -3.25 1.43
C HIS A 61 7.32 -1.80 1.36
N TYR A 62 6.43 -0.87 1.66
CA TYR A 62 6.72 0.56 1.76
C TYR A 62 6.62 1.00 3.23
N PRO A 63 7.74 1.14 3.95
CA PRO A 63 7.74 1.54 5.36
C PRO A 63 7.43 3.04 5.58
N ASP A 64 7.50 3.84 4.52
CA ASP A 64 7.27 5.29 4.52
C ASP A 64 6.86 5.78 3.11
N THR A 65 5.99 6.80 3.03
CA THR A 65 5.53 7.39 1.76
C THR A 65 6.43 8.50 1.21
N GLY A 66 7.41 8.97 1.98
CA GLY A 66 8.25 10.11 1.62
C GLY A 66 9.45 9.78 0.72
N ALA A 67 9.77 8.50 0.52
CA ALA A 67 10.99 8.10 -0.18
C ALA A 67 10.83 8.02 -1.72
N GLU A 68 9.61 7.82 -2.21
CA GLU A 68 9.33 7.52 -3.61
C GLU A 68 8.02 8.24 -3.98
N HIS A 69 7.87 8.75 -5.21
CA HIS A 69 6.60 9.34 -5.67
C HIS A 69 5.47 8.30 -5.54
N PHE A 70 4.83 8.29 -4.37
CA PHE A 70 3.84 7.30 -3.97
C PHE A 70 2.52 8.03 -3.74
N ALA A 71 1.69 8.03 -4.77
CA ALA A 71 0.47 8.81 -4.82
C ALA A 71 -0.75 7.90 -4.94
N LEU A 72 -1.84 8.26 -4.26
CA LEU A 72 -3.13 7.61 -4.45
C LEU A 72 -3.65 7.90 -5.86
N VAL A 73 -4.10 6.86 -6.57
CA VAL A 73 -4.70 6.95 -7.91
C VAL A 73 -6.20 6.68 -7.85
N ALA A 74 -6.61 5.64 -7.12
CA ALA A 74 -8.01 5.27 -6.98
C ALA A 74 -8.26 4.65 -5.60
N ARG A 75 -9.42 4.93 -5.01
CA ARG A 75 -9.81 4.34 -3.73
C ARG A 75 -10.36 2.93 -3.92
N ALA A 76 -10.23 2.12 -2.87
CA ALA A 76 -10.88 0.83 -2.80
C ALA A 76 -12.40 0.97 -3.02
N GLY A 77 -12.90 0.40 -4.12
CA GLY A 77 -14.32 0.41 -4.47
C GLY A 77 -14.78 1.53 -5.40
N GLU A 78 -13.90 2.43 -5.84
CA GLU A 78 -14.21 3.41 -6.89
C GLU A 78 -13.76 2.89 -8.27
N PRO A 79 -14.62 2.96 -9.31
CA PRO A 79 -14.29 2.52 -10.68
C PRO A 79 -13.40 3.50 -11.45
#